data_AF-A0A811LKY5-F1
#
_entry.id   AF-A0A811LKY5-F1
#
_cell.length_a   1.000
_cell.length_b   1.000
_cell.length_c   1.000
_cell.angle_alpha   90.00
_cell.angle_beta   90.00
_cell.angle_gamma   90.00
#
_symmetry.space_group_name_H-M   'P 1'
#
loop_
_entity.id
_entity.type
_entity.pdbx_description
1 polymer ?
#
loop_
_entity_poly.entity_id
_entity_poly.type
_entity_poly.pdbx_seq_one_letter_code
_entity_poly.pdbx_strand_id
1 'polypeptide(L)'
;MDKVYTVAPTTVVPKKQPFDEESAEYYPPAFCEFVHASNAVYVAVALQTTFLVTLSILYHYFEENDFIHAVEVFRPALLFIGGANLVGIVFALAGAILEKKSFISFQSLLLTALVFLSDMVALALVTVMAIGSRSKFTQSVPSYLVNDKKFEALLGPFWIYLCAILFHMLAASITCIIGINRRYSKYLTDKNYRPLGPEAVSRNA
;
A
#
# COMPACT_ATOMS: atom_id res chain seq x y z
N MET A 1 -41.41 49.19 -3.40
CA MET A 1 -39.95 49.40 -3.45
C MET A 1 -39.32 48.29 -2.62
N ASP A 2 -39.02 47.17 -3.26
CA ASP A 2 -38.42 46.01 -2.59
C ASP A 2 -36.91 46.23 -2.47
N LYS A 3 -36.41 46.20 -1.23
CA LYS A 3 -34.97 46.21 -0.97
C LYS A 3 -34.42 44.81 -1.23
N VAL A 4 -33.79 44.64 -2.38
CA VAL A 4 -32.98 43.45 -2.67
C VAL A 4 -31.71 43.53 -1.83
N TYR A 5 -31.61 42.70 -0.80
CA TYR A 5 -30.37 42.52 -0.05
C TYR A 5 -29.45 41.60 -0.86
N THR A 6 -28.40 42.18 -1.45
CA THR A 6 -27.31 41.42 -2.05
C THR A 6 -26.42 40.93 -0.92
N VAL A 7 -26.56 39.66 -0.53
CA VAL A 7 -25.61 39.00 0.37
C VAL A 7 -24.35 38.74 -0.45
N ALA A 8 -23.29 39.51 -0.22
CA ALA A 8 -21.99 39.22 -0.81
C ALA A 8 -21.53 37.82 -0.34
N PRO A 9 -20.98 36.96 -1.22
CA PRO A 9 -20.47 35.68 -0.81
C PRO A 9 -19.27 35.94 0.11
N THR A 10 -19.44 35.65 1.39
CA THR A 10 -18.35 35.63 2.36
C THR A 10 -17.38 34.55 1.89
N THR A 11 -16.30 34.95 1.23
CA THR A 11 -15.14 34.07 1.05
C THR A 11 -14.63 33.77 2.44
N VAL A 12 -15.05 32.63 3.00
CA VAL A 12 -14.48 32.07 4.22
C VAL A 12 -13.04 31.72 3.86
N VAL A 13 -12.13 32.66 4.06
CA VAL A 13 -10.69 32.38 4.02
C VAL A 13 -10.46 31.42 5.18
N PRO A 14 -10.13 30.14 4.94
CA PRO A 14 -9.90 29.20 6.02
C PRO A 14 -8.78 29.76 6.88
N LYS A 15 -9.10 30.01 8.16
CA LYS A 15 -8.14 30.48 9.16
C LYS A 15 -7.02 29.45 9.19
N LYS A 16 -5.83 29.80 8.67
CA LYS A 16 -4.63 28.94 8.78
C LYS A 16 -4.37 28.71 10.26
N GLN A 17 -4.66 27.50 10.73
CA GLN A 17 -4.27 27.11 12.08
C GLN A 17 -2.74 27.03 12.12
N PRO A 18 -2.10 27.51 13.19
CA PRO A 18 -0.67 27.27 13.40
C PRO A 18 -0.43 25.75 13.46
N PHE A 19 0.69 25.30 12.90
CA PHE A 19 1.09 23.89 12.96
C PHE A 19 1.15 23.43 14.43
N ASP A 20 0.41 22.37 14.74
CA ASP A 20 0.37 21.73 16.05
C ASP A 20 0.78 20.27 15.89
N GLU A 21 1.99 19.93 16.35
CA GLU A 21 2.60 18.61 16.20
C GLU A 21 1.78 17.48 16.85
N GLU A 22 0.96 17.79 17.87
CA GLU A 22 0.13 16.81 18.56
C GLU A 22 -1.30 16.71 17.99
N SER A 23 -1.57 17.36 16.86
CA SER A 23 -2.88 17.32 16.22
C SER A 23 -3.30 15.88 15.90
N ALA A 24 -4.53 15.52 16.29
CA ALA A 24 -5.13 14.20 16.07
C ALA A 24 -5.09 13.75 14.60
N GLU A 25 -4.96 14.69 13.65
CA GLU A 25 -4.86 14.39 12.23
C GLU A 25 -3.55 13.72 11.78
N TYR A 26 -2.52 13.74 12.63
CA TYR A 26 -1.22 13.09 12.43
C TYR A 26 -1.14 11.70 13.05
N TYR A 27 -2.21 11.23 13.67
CA TYR A 27 -2.33 9.85 14.12
C TYR A 27 -3.04 9.03 13.02
N PRO A 28 -2.41 7.97 12.46
CA PRO A 28 -3.02 7.16 11.41
C PRO A 28 -4.22 6.37 11.93
N PRO A 29 -5.33 6.29 11.17
CA PRO A 29 -6.52 5.55 11.64
C PRO A 29 -6.28 4.03 11.74
N ALA A 30 -6.97 3.41 12.70
CA ALA A 30 -7.19 1.98 12.96
C ALA A 30 -6.02 1.09 13.43
N PHE A 31 -4.84 1.08 12.79
CA PHE A 31 -3.77 0.12 13.14
C PHE A 31 -2.58 0.74 13.90
N CYS A 32 -2.41 2.06 13.83
CA CYS A 32 -1.31 2.78 14.47
C CYS A 32 -1.81 4.03 15.22
N GLU A 33 -3.05 4.03 15.72
CA GLU A 33 -3.66 5.20 16.38
C GLU A 33 -2.88 5.67 17.61
N PHE A 34 -2.12 4.78 18.25
CA PHE A 34 -1.26 5.11 19.38
C PHE A 34 0.12 5.62 18.98
N VAL A 35 0.42 5.67 17.68
CA VAL A 35 1.74 5.98 17.14
C VAL A 35 1.64 7.21 16.27
N HIS A 36 2.30 8.29 16.68
CA HIS A 36 2.43 9.50 15.87
C HIS A 36 2.99 9.19 14.47
N ALA A 37 2.56 9.92 13.43
CA ALA A 37 2.93 9.65 12.04
C ALA A 37 4.44 9.48 11.80
N SER A 38 5.27 10.21 12.53
CA SER A 38 6.74 10.13 12.45
C SER A 38 7.30 8.76 12.87
N ASN A 39 6.65 8.09 13.82
CA ASN A 39 7.04 6.75 14.28
C ASN A 39 6.31 5.65 13.49
N ALA A 40 5.09 5.92 13.04
CA ALA A 40 4.28 4.96 12.30
C ALA A 40 4.91 4.57 10.95
N VAL A 41 5.64 5.48 10.29
CA VAL A 41 6.37 5.17 9.05
C VAL A 41 7.47 4.13 9.27
N TYR A 42 8.19 4.17 10.40
CA TYR A 42 9.22 3.17 10.72
C TYR A 42 8.61 1.81 11.03
N VAL A 43 7.47 1.79 11.73
CA VAL A 43 6.69 0.56 11.96
C VAL A 43 6.23 -0.03 10.63
N ALA A 44 5.75 0.80 9.70
CA ALA A 44 5.37 0.37 8.36
C ALA A 44 6.56 -0.22 7.58
N VAL A 45 7.73 0.42 7.62
CA VAL A 45 8.96 -0.11 7.02
C VAL A 45 9.34 -1.48 7.60
N ALA A 46 9.26 -1.63 8.93
CA ALA A 46 9.54 -2.90 9.60
C ALA A 46 8.56 -3.99 9.16
N LEU A 47 7.26 -3.70 9.12
CA LEU A 47 6.22 -4.62 8.66
C LEU A 47 6.44 -5.05 7.20
N GLN A 48 6.75 -4.10 6.31
CA GLN A 48 7.03 -4.40 4.90
C GLN A 48 8.26 -5.29 4.73
N THR A 49 9.30 -5.03 5.52
CA THR A 49 10.54 -5.82 5.50
C THR A 49 10.28 -7.25 6.00
N THR A 50 9.58 -7.39 7.12
CA THR A 50 9.17 -8.70 7.65
C THR A 50 8.34 -9.47 6.63
N PHE A 51 7.40 -8.80 5.97
CA PHE A 51 6.57 -9.43 4.95
C PHE A 51 7.39 -9.91 3.74
N LEU A 52 8.34 -9.10 3.26
CA LEU A 52 9.23 -9.48 2.16
C LEU A 52 10.09 -10.71 2.52
N VAL A 53 10.63 -10.75 3.73
CA VAL A 53 11.43 -11.89 4.23
C VAL A 53 10.57 -13.14 4.34
N THR A 54 9.38 -13.04 4.94
CA THR A 54 8.45 -14.17 5.08
C THR A 54 8.04 -14.73 3.72
N LEU A 55 7.71 -13.88 2.74
CA LEU A 55 7.40 -14.35 1.38
C LEU A 55 8.59 -15.01 0.70
N SER A 56 9.80 -14.50 0.92
CA SER A 56 11.02 -15.09 0.34
C SER A 56 11.27 -16.50 0.90
N ILE A 57 11.11 -16.67 2.22
CA ILE A 57 11.23 -17.97 2.89
C ILE A 57 10.12 -18.92 2.42
N LEU A 58 8.88 -18.45 2.34
CA LEU A 58 7.74 -19.24 1.89
C LEU A 58 7.92 -19.73 0.45
N TYR A 59 8.38 -18.85 -0.44
CA TYR A 59 8.67 -19.21 -1.82
C TYR A 59 9.77 -20.27 -1.90
N HIS A 60 10.87 -20.07 -1.18
CA HIS A 60 11.96 -21.03 -1.13
C HIS A 60 11.48 -22.41 -0.63
N TYR A 61 10.66 -22.44 0.42
CA TYR A 61 10.04 -23.66 0.91
C TYR A 61 9.16 -24.34 -0.15
N PHE A 62 8.31 -23.58 -0.86
CA PHE A 62 7.47 -24.13 -1.93
C PHE A 62 8.27 -24.65 -3.11
N GLU A 63 9.38 -23.99 -3.45
CA GLU A 63 10.27 -24.44 -4.51
C GLU A 63 10.99 -25.74 -4.12
N GLU A 64 11.59 -25.82 -2.93
CA GLU A 64 12.31 -27.02 -2.47
C GLU A 64 11.41 -28.24 -2.30
N ASN A 65 10.12 -28.02 -2.01
CA ASN A 65 9.15 -29.08 -1.80
C ASN A 65 8.29 -29.36 -3.06
N ASP A 66 8.74 -28.98 -4.26
CA ASP A 66 8.05 -29.17 -5.56
C ASP A 66 6.56 -28.77 -5.54
N PHE A 67 6.21 -27.67 -4.86
CA PHE A 67 4.87 -27.08 -4.97
C PHE A 67 4.72 -26.32 -6.30
N ILE A 68 5.82 -25.84 -6.88
CA ILE A 68 5.81 -24.99 -8.07
C ILE A 68 6.46 -25.75 -9.24
N HIS A 69 5.70 -25.98 -10.31
CA HIS A 69 6.22 -26.61 -11.53
C HIS A 69 6.84 -25.56 -12.47
N ALA A 70 6.19 -24.41 -12.63
CA ALA A 70 6.60 -23.36 -13.56
C ALA A 70 7.60 -22.38 -12.92
N VAL A 71 8.70 -22.89 -12.36
CA VAL A 71 9.72 -22.09 -11.64
C VAL A 71 10.25 -20.93 -12.49
N GLU A 72 10.47 -21.17 -13.78
CA GLU A 72 10.94 -20.16 -14.75
C GLU A 72 9.99 -18.97 -14.93
N VAL A 73 8.72 -19.11 -14.58
CA VAL A 73 7.73 -18.02 -14.60
C VAL A 73 7.68 -17.32 -13.24
N PHE A 74 7.67 -18.08 -12.15
CA PHE A 74 7.53 -17.53 -10.81
C PHE A 74 8.77 -16.77 -10.33
N ARG A 75 9.99 -17.26 -10.60
CA ARG A 75 11.24 -16.60 -10.19
C ARG A 75 11.34 -15.15 -10.71
N PRO A 76 11.26 -14.88 -12.02
CA PRO A 76 11.38 -13.51 -12.52
C PRO A 76 10.23 -12.61 -12.04
N ALA A 77 9.01 -13.15 -11.94
CA ALA A 77 7.87 -12.39 -11.42
C ALA A 77 8.07 -11.98 -9.96
N LEU A 78 8.54 -12.89 -9.11
CA LEU A 78 8.81 -12.61 -7.70
C LEU A 78 10.04 -11.72 -7.51
N LEU A 79 11.08 -11.86 -8.32
CA LEU A 79 12.23 -10.94 -8.31
C LEU A 79 11.81 -9.52 -8.69
N PHE A 80 10.92 -9.38 -9.69
CA PHE A 80 10.39 -8.08 -10.07
C PHE A 80 9.55 -7.45 -8.95
N ILE A 81 8.57 -8.19 -8.41
CA ILE A 81 7.68 -7.71 -7.33
C ILE A 81 8.48 -7.43 -6.05
N GLY A 82 9.34 -8.37 -5.64
CA GLY A 82 10.19 -8.25 -4.47
C GLY A 82 11.21 -7.12 -4.60
N GLY A 83 11.82 -6.97 -5.77
CA GLY A 83 12.73 -5.87 -6.08
C GLY A 83 12.04 -4.51 -6.03
N ALA A 84 10.84 -4.39 -6.62
CA ALA A 84 10.04 -3.17 -6.53
C ALA A 84 9.69 -2.86 -5.06
N ASN A 85 9.27 -3.85 -4.27
CA ASN A 85 8.96 -3.66 -2.86
C ASN A 85 10.20 -3.23 -2.04
N LEU A 86 11.37 -3.83 -2.31
CA LEU A 86 12.64 -3.46 -1.68
C LEU A 86 13.02 -2.01 -2.00
N VAL A 87 12.88 -1.59 -3.26
CA VAL A 87 13.07 -0.19 -3.66
C VAL A 87 12.09 0.72 -2.89
N GLY A 88 10.83 0.34 -2.79
CA GLY A 88 9.83 1.03 -1.98
C GLY A 88 10.26 1.20 -0.51
N ILE A 89 10.75 0.13 0.12
CA ILE A 89 11.27 0.14 1.51
C ILE A 89 12.42 1.15 1.66
N VAL A 90 13.38 1.15 0.72
CA VAL A 90 14.52 2.09 0.74
C VAL A 90 14.02 3.54 0.62
N PHE A 91 13.07 3.82 -0.27
CA PHE A 91 12.47 5.15 -0.40
C PHE A 91 11.68 5.57 0.85
N ALA A 92 10.97 4.64 1.48
CA ALA A 92 10.25 4.88 2.73
C ALA A 92 11.21 5.32 3.84
N LEU A 93 12.28 4.54 4.02
CA LEU A 93 13.29 4.78 5.05
C LEU A 93 14.07 6.07 4.78
N ALA A 94 14.52 6.30 3.55
CA ALA A 94 15.19 7.53 3.16
C ALA A 94 14.27 8.75 3.30
N GLY A 95 12.98 8.62 2.96
CA GLY A 95 11.98 9.65 3.14
C GLY A 95 11.73 10.01 4.61
N ALA A 96 11.77 9.01 5.49
CA ALA A 96 11.62 9.20 6.93
C ALA A 96 12.86 9.86 7.56
N ILE A 97 14.07 9.40 7.22
CA ILE A 97 15.33 9.94 7.75
C ILE A 97 15.60 11.36 7.24
N LEU A 98 15.38 11.60 5.95
CA LEU A 98 15.63 12.90 5.31
C LEU A 98 14.44 13.86 5.43
N GLU A 99 13.33 13.42 6.04
CA GLU A 99 12.08 14.16 6.17
C GLU A 99 11.56 14.71 4.82
N LYS A 100 11.76 13.96 3.73
CA LYS A 100 11.39 14.36 2.37
C LYS A 100 10.13 13.65 1.89
N LYS A 101 9.03 14.40 1.78
CA LYS A 101 7.74 13.96 1.22
C LYS A 101 7.84 13.29 -0.15
N SER A 102 8.73 13.76 -1.02
CA SER A 102 8.88 13.22 -2.38
C SER A 102 9.20 11.72 -2.38
N PHE A 103 10.07 11.26 -1.47
CA PHE A 103 10.41 9.85 -1.35
C PHE A 103 9.25 8.99 -0.82
N ILE A 104 8.51 9.50 0.18
CA ILE A 104 7.31 8.84 0.71
C ILE A 104 6.20 8.75 -0.33
N SER A 105 6.05 9.79 -1.16
CA SER A 105 5.08 9.82 -2.26
C SER A 105 5.45 8.81 -3.34
N PHE A 106 6.74 8.68 -3.68
CA PHE A 106 7.23 7.69 -4.63
C PHE A 106 7.01 6.25 -4.13
N GLN A 107 7.35 5.96 -2.87
CA GLN A 107 7.02 4.66 -2.24
C GLN A 107 5.51 4.37 -2.34
N SER A 108 4.66 5.34 -1.99
CA SER A 108 3.20 5.15 -2.01
C SER A 108 2.68 4.84 -3.42
N LEU A 109 3.24 5.47 -4.45
CA LEU A 109 2.92 5.17 -5.85
C LEU A 109 3.31 3.74 -6.21
N LEU A 110 4.53 3.32 -5.84
CA LEU A 110 5.01 1.97 -6.10
C LEU A 110 4.14 0.91 -5.41
N LEU A 111 3.79 1.11 -4.14
CA LEU A 111 2.89 0.22 -3.41
C LEU A 111 1.50 0.17 -4.03
N THR A 112 0.97 1.30 -4.51
CA THR A 112 -0.32 1.35 -5.20
C THR A 112 -0.28 0.49 -6.47
N ALA A 113 0.81 0.53 -7.23
CA ALA A 113 0.97 -0.31 -8.42
C ALA A 113 1.03 -1.81 -8.06
N LEU A 114 1.73 -2.16 -6.97
CA LEU A 114 1.78 -3.55 -6.48
C LEU A 114 0.42 -4.05 -5.97
N VAL A 115 -0.34 -3.21 -5.28
CA VAL A 115 -1.73 -3.49 -4.85
C VAL A 115 -2.60 -3.81 -6.07
N PHE A 116 -2.55 -2.95 -7.09
CA PHE A 116 -3.30 -3.18 -8.33
C PHE A 116 -2.92 -4.51 -8.99
N LEU A 117 -1.62 -4.81 -9.08
CA LEU A 117 -1.14 -6.06 -9.68
C LEU A 117 -1.58 -7.29 -8.88
N SER A 118 -1.53 -7.21 -7.54
CA SER A 118 -2.03 -8.26 -6.63
C SER A 118 -3.53 -8.52 -6.82
N ASP A 119 -4.35 -7.48 -6.89
CA ASP A 119 -5.79 -7.61 -7.11
C ASP A 119 -6.12 -8.15 -8.52
N MET A 120 -5.32 -7.81 -9.53
CA MET A 120 -5.46 -8.41 -10.87
C MET A 120 -5.17 -9.91 -10.86
N VAL A 121 -4.15 -10.36 -10.11
CA VAL A 121 -3.89 -11.80 -9.93
C VAL A 121 -5.02 -12.48 -9.18
N ALA A 122 -5.51 -11.88 -8.09
CA ALA A 122 -6.65 -12.42 -7.33
C ALA A 122 -7.90 -12.57 -8.22
N LEU A 123 -8.21 -11.57 -9.04
CA LEU A 123 -9.32 -11.62 -9.99
C LEU A 123 -9.12 -12.71 -11.05
N ALA A 124 -7.89 -12.88 -11.56
CA ALA A 124 -7.57 -13.94 -12.51
C ALA A 124 -7.76 -15.33 -11.89
N LEU A 125 -7.34 -15.56 -10.65
CA LEU A 125 -7.54 -16.82 -9.93
C LEU A 125 -9.03 -17.16 -9.75
N VAL A 126 -9.84 -16.17 -9.33
CA VAL A 126 -11.30 -16.34 -9.20
C VAL A 126 -11.92 -16.64 -10.56
N THR A 127 -11.45 -15.99 -11.63
CA THR A 127 -11.96 -16.21 -12.99
C THR A 127 -11.61 -17.60 -13.52
N VAL A 128 -10.38 -18.07 -13.29
CA VAL A 128 -9.93 -19.42 -13.67
C VAL A 128 -10.81 -20.47 -13.01
N MET A 129 -11.14 -20.31 -11.73
CA MET A 129 -12.06 -21.21 -11.05
C MET A 129 -13.50 -21.12 -11.59
N ALA A 130 -14.02 -19.89 -11.77
CA ALA A 130 -15.39 -19.69 -12.24
C ALA A 130 -15.64 -20.28 -13.64
N ILE A 131 -14.64 -20.25 -14.51
CA ILE A 131 -14.71 -20.77 -15.88
C ILE A 131 -14.19 -22.22 -15.98
N GLY A 132 -13.42 -22.70 -14.99
CA GLY A 132 -12.70 -23.98 -15.04
C GLY A 132 -13.58 -25.20 -15.33
N SER A 133 -14.84 -25.20 -14.88
CA SER A 133 -15.79 -26.29 -15.18
C SER A 133 -16.34 -26.26 -16.61
N ARG A 134 -16.14 -25.17 -17.35
CA ARG A 134 -16.69 -24.94 -18.70
C ARG A 134 -15.65 -25.04 -19.82
N SER A 135 -14.34 -25.05 -19.49
CA SER A 135 -13.26 -25.13 -20.48
C SER A 135 -12.12 -26.02 -20.01
N LYS A 136 -11.79 -27.04 -20.83
CA LYS A 136 -10.66 -27.95 -20.58
C LYS A 136 -9.32 -27.21 -20.48
N PHE A 137 -9.17 -26.11 -21.22
CA PHE A 137 -7.98 -25.28 -21.16
C PHE A 137 -7.83 -24.65 -19.77
N THR A 138 -8.85 -23.90 -19.33
CA THR A 138 -8.83 -23.19 -18.03
C THR A 138 -8.66 -24.14 -16.85
N GLN A 139 -9.22 -25.35 -16.92
CA GLN A 139 -9.06 -26.38 -15.90
C GLN A 139 -7.60 -26.86 -15.74
N SER A 140 -6.83 -26.87 -16.84
CA SER A 140 -5.45 -27.39 -16.86
C SER A 140 -4.39 -26.35 -16.47
N VAL A 141 -4.74 -25.05 -16.47
CA VAL A 141 -3.79 -23.96 -16.20
C VAL A 141 -3.16 -24.07 -14.80
N PRO A 142 -3.91 -24.28 -13.71
CA PRO A 142 -3.31 -24.43 -12.37
C PRO A 142 -2.31 -25.58 -12.31
N SER A 143 -2.66 -26.75 -12.85
CA SER A 143 -1.83 -27.96 -12.84
C SER A 143 -0.51 -27.79 -13.59
N TYR A 144 -0.48 -26.91 -14.60
CA TYR A 144 0.74 -26.57 -15.32
C TYR A 144 1.68 -25.68 -14.49
N LEU A 145 1.11 -24.82 -13.65
CA LEU A 145 1.85 -23.84 -12.86
C LEU A 145 2.35 -24.42 -11.53
N VAL A 146 1.50 -25.20 -10.86
CA VAL A 146 1.72 -25.70 -9.50
C VAL A 146 1.30 -27.16 -9.33
N ASN A 147 1.74 -27.77 -8.24
CA ASN A 147 1.34 -29.12 -7.86
C ASN A 147 -0.01 -29.10 -7.13
N ASP A 148 -1.10 -29.29 -7.88
CA ASP A 148 -2.46 -29.25 -7.36
C ASP A 148 -2.67 -30.15 -6.14
N LYS A 149 -2.10 -31.35 -6.14
CA LYS A 149 -2.28 -32.32 -5.04
C LYS A 149 -1.64 -31.84 -3.74
N LYS A 150 -0.47 -31.21 -3.83
CA LYS A 150 0.22 -30.65 -2.65
C LYS A 150 -0.50 -29.42 -2.13
N PHE A 151 -0.98 -28.54 -3.02
CA PHE A 151 -1.78 -27.38 -2.63
C PHE A 151 -3.13 -27.78 -2.03
N GLU A 152 -3.81 -28.77 -2.60
CA GLU A 152 -5.06 -29.32 -2.06
C GLU A 152 -4.85 -30.00 -0.71
N ALA A 153 -3.74 -30.72 -0.52
CA ALA A 153 -3.41 -31.32 0.78
C ALA A 153 -3.12 -30.25 1.85
N LEU A 154 -2.52 -29.13 1.48
CA LEU A 154 -2.15 -28.06 2.41
C LEU A 154 -3.31 -27.12 2.76
N LEU A 155 -4.08 -26.69 1.76
CA LEU A 155 -5.11 -25.65 1.89
C LEU A 155 -6.54 -26.19 1.70
N GLY A 156 -6.69 -27.47 1.36
CA GLY A 156 -7.98 -28.11 1.09
C GLY A 156 -8.46 -27.95 -0.36
N PRO A 157 -9.67 -28.47 -0.68
CA PRO A 157 -10.20 -28.54 -2.04
C PRO A 157 -10.48 -27.17 -2.68
N PHE A 158 -10.54 -26.10 -1.89
CA PHE A 158 -10.78 -24.73 -2.36
C PHE A 158 -9.51 -23.86 -2.35
N TRP A 159 -8.33 -24.48 -2.43
CA TRP A 159 -7.03 -23.80 -2.31
C TRP A 159 -6.88 -22.58 -3.25
N ILE A 160 -7.42 -22.64 -4.48
CA ILE A 160 -7.35 -21.52 -5.43
C ILE A 160 -8.10 -20.29 -4.90
N TYR A 161 -9.27 -20.48 -4.27
CA TYR A 161 -10.01 -19.38 -3.62
C TYR A 161 -9.26 -18.82 -2.42
N LEU A 162 -8.66 -19.68 -1.61
CA LEU A 162 -7.85 -19.26 -0.48
C LEU A 162 -6.66 -18.43 -0.96
N CYS A 163 -5.97 -18.84 -2.03
CA CYS A 163 -4.92 -18.04 -2.65
C CYS A 163 -5.42 -16.67 -3.11
N ALA A 164 -6.57 -16.59 -3.78
CA ALA A 164 -7.15 -15.32 -4.21
C ALA A 164 -7.48 -14.39 -3.02
N ILE A 165 -8.07 -14.94 -1.97
CA ILE A 165 -8.36 -14.20 -0.72
C ILE A 165 -7.05 -13.71 -0.08
N LEU A 166 -6.02 -14.55 -0.02
CA LEU A 166 -4.70 -14.17 0.52
C LEU A 166 -4.08 -13.00 -0.26
N PHE A 167 -4.13 -13.01 -1.59
CA PHE A 167 -3.67 -11.89 -2.42
C PHE A 167 -4.46 -10.60 -2.18
N HIS A 168 -5.78 -10.71 -1.99
CA HIS A 168 -6.62 -9.53 -1.70
C HIS A 168 -6.40 -8.98 -0.28
N MET A 169 -6.24 -9.85 0.72
CA MET A 169 -5.91 -9.45 2.09
C MET A 169 -4.52 -8.81 2.17
N LEU A 170 -3.57 -9.28 1.35
CA LEU A 170 -2.28 -8.64 1.19
C LEU A 170 -2.43 -7.22 0.60
N ALA A 171 -3.20 -7.08 -0.48
CA ALA A 171 -3.48 -5.78 -1.10
C ALA A 171 -4.10 -4.79 -0.10
N ALA A 172 -5.05 -5.25 0.73
CA ALA A 172 -5.64 -4.46 1.80
C ALA A 172 -4.60 -4.04 2.85
N SER A 173 -3.73 -4.95 3.27
CA SER A 173 -2.67 -4.69 4.26
C SER A 173 -1.67 -3.62 3.75
N ILE A 174 -1.27 -3.70 2.48
CA ILE A 174 -0.40 -2.70 1.85
C ILE A 174 -1.13 -1.35 1.74
N THR A 175 -2.44 -1.34 1.48
CA THR A 175 -3.24 -0.12 1.44
C THR A 175 -3.27 0.61 2.79
N CYS A 176 -3.28 -0.13 3.90
CA CYS A 176 -3.14 0.45 5.24
C CYS A 176 -1.80 1.18 5.41
N ILE A 177 -0.70 0.60 4.89
CA ILE A 177 0.63 1.23 4.91
C ILE A 177 0.65 2.51 4.06
N ILE A 178 0.00 2.50 2.90
CA ILE A 178 -0.19 3.72 2.08
C ILE A 178 -0.94 4.80 2.88
N GLY A 179 -1.92 4.42 3.70
CA GLY A 179 -2.61 5.31 4.63
C GLY A 179 -1.68 6.00 5.62
N ILE A 180 -0.76 5.26 6.24
CA ILE A 180 0.28 5.80 7.14
C ILE A 180 1.16 6.80 6.38
N ASN A 181 1.64 6.44 5.20
CA ASN A 181 2.49 7.31 4.38
C ASN A 181 1.81 8.62 3.98
N ARG A 182 0.50 8.58 3.70
CA ARG A 182 -0.29 9.80 3.41
C ARG A 182 -0.35 10.73 4.61
N ARG A 183 -0.51 10.20 5.82
CA ARG A 183 -0.51 10.97 7.08
C ARG A 183 0.85 11.56 7.37
N TYR A 184 1.92 10.78 7.22
CA TYR A 184 3.29 11.26 7.36
C TYR A 184 3.64 12.34 6.32
N SER A 185 3.19 12.17 5.07
CA SER A 185 3.35 13.20 4.03
C SER A 185 2.62 14.50 4.35
N LYS A 186 1.46 14.42 5.02
CA LYS A 186 0.72 15.60 5.51
C LYS A 186 1.50 16.29 6.63
N TYR A 187 1.92 15.53 7.65
CA TYR A 187 2.78 16.02 8.74
C TYR A 187 4.01 16.76 8.20
N LEU A 188 4.75 16.16 7.25
CA LEU A 188 5.90 16.82 6.63
C LEU A 188 5.55 18.08 5.82
N THR A 189 4.37 18.12 5.21
CA THR A 189 3.92 19.32 4.47
C THR A 189 3.66 20.47 5.43
N ASP A 190 2.97 20.18 6.54
CA ASP A 190 2.55 21.19 7.51
C ASP A 190 3.74 21.68 8.35
N LYS A 191 4.64 20.76 8.75
CA LYS A 191 5.91 21.07 9.45
C LYS A 191 6.81 22.02 8.64
N ASN A 192 6.86 21.83 7.32
CA ASN A 192 7.69 22.66 6.43
C ASN A 192 7.02 23.98 6.01
N TYR A 193 5.70 24.11 6.21
CA TYR A 193 4.99 25.37 5.96
C TYR A 193 5.26 26.33 7.13
N ARG A 194 6.26 27.21 6.98
CA ARG A 194 6.38 28.35 7.89
C ARG A 194 5.09 29.19 7.81
N PRO A 195 4.46 29.57 8.93
CA PRO A 195 3.50 30.66 8.88
C PRO A 195 4.24 31.88 8.31
N LEU A 196 3.64 32.56 7.33
CA LEU A 196 4.10 33.90 6.96
C LEU A 196 4.07 34.70 8.26
N GLY A 197 5.25 35.03 8.80
CA GLY A 197 5.36 35.89 9.96
C GLY A 197 4.66 37.23 9.66
N PRO A 198 4.24 37.96 10.69
CA PRO A 198 3.56 39.25 10.55
C PRO A 198 4.34 40.28 9.68
N GLU A 199 5.64 40.08 9.46
CA GLU A 199 6.49 40.92 8.60
C GLU A 199 6.10 40.93 7.11
N ALA A 200 5.39 39.91 6.60
CA ALA A 200 4.94 39.89 5.20
C ALA A 200 3.70 40.74 4.96
N VAL A 201 2.93 41.04 6.02
CA VAL A 201 1.74 41.90 5.94
C VAL A 201 2.14 43.38 6.06
N SER A 202 3.22 43.70 6.79
CA SER A 202 3.68 45.08 6.96
C SER A 202 4.51 45.65 5.79
N ARG A 203 4.91 44.82 4.81
CA ARG A 203 5.62 45.29 3.61
C ARG A 203 4.70 45.63 2.43
N ASN A 204 3.42 45.28 2.55
CA ASN A 204 2.40 45.54 1.53
C ASN A 204 1.24 46.41 2.07
N ALA A 205 1.45 47.09 3.20
CA ALA A 205 0.53 48.06 3.79
C ALA A 205 1.15 49.46 3.72
#